data_AF-A0A150KIC0-F1
#
_entry.id   AF-A0A150KIC0-F1
#
_cell.length_a   1.000
_cell.length_b   1.000
_cell.length_c   1.000
_cell.angle_alpha   90.00
_cell.angle_beta   90.00
_cell.angle_gamma   90.00
#
_symmetry.space_group_name_H-M   'P 1'
#
loop_
_entity.id
_entity.type
_entity.pdbx_description
1 polymer ?
#
loop_
_entity_poly.entity_id
_entity_poly.type
_entity_poly.pdbx_seq_one_letter_code
_entity_poly.pdbx_strand_id
1 'polypeptide(L)' 'MAEITEGIGTHTMRKTFGYWFYKQTKDVVKLQTLLNHSRPDITLRYIGITDEEIEADLQHFVL' A
#
# COMPACT_ATOMS: atom_id res chain seq x y z
N MET A 1 -22.46 2.23 12.19
CA MET A 1 -21.15 2.91 12.29
C MET A 1 -20.12 1.94 11.73
N ALA A 2 -19.10 2.40 11.01
CA ALA A 2 -18.05 1.50 10.52
C ALA A 2 -17.20 1.04 11.71
N GLU A 3 -16.97 -0.27 11.85
CA GLU A 3 -16.15 -0.86 12.91
C GLU A 3 -14.67 -0.65 12.57
N ILE A 4 -14.13 0.52 12.90
CA ILE A 4 -12.72 0.84 12.68
C ILE A 4 -12.03 0.91 14.04
N THR A 5 -11.14 -0.05 14.29
CA THR A 5 -10.39 -0.20 15.54
C THR A 5 -9.14 0.66 15.62
N GLU A 6 -8.61 1.10 14.47
CA GLU A 6 -7.44 1.99 14.36
C GLU A 6 -7.82 3.45 14.15
N GLY A 7 -6.93 4.36 14.56
CA GLY A 7 -7.09 5.79 14.33
C GLY A 7 -7.11 6.12 12.82
N ILE A 8 -8.17 6.78 12.37
CA ILE A 8 -8.26 7.30 11.00
C ILE A 8 -7.73 8.72 10.97
N GLY A 9 -6.74 8.97 10.12
CA GLY A 9 -6.20 10.30 9.90
C GLY A 9 -5.78 10.54 8.45
N THR A 10 -5.13 11.68 8.22
CA THR A 10 -4.65 12.09 6.89
C THR A 10 -3.66 11.09 6.30
N HIS A 11 -2.82 10.47 7.13
CA HIS A 11 -1.92 9.40 6.69
C HIS A 11 -2.69 8.14 6.26
N THR A 12 -3.73 7.72 6.99
CA THR A 12 -4.59 6.60 6.60
C THR A 12 -5.25 6.87 5.25
N MET A 13 -5.81 8.08 5.04
CA MET A 13 -6.40 8.47 3.76
C MET A 13 -5.39 8.44 2.61
N ARG A 14 -4.17 8.97 2.84
CA ARG A 14 -3.09 8.97 1.84
C ARG A 14 -2.64 7.55 1.47
N LYS A 15 -2.53 6.65 2.45
CA LYS A 15 -2.23 5.21 2.23
C LYS A 15 -3.34 4.55 1.42
N THR A 16 -4.61 4.74 1.81
CA THR A 16 -5.76 4.17 1.12
C THR A 16 -5.83 4.61 -0.34
N PHE A 17 -5.65 5.91 -0.61
CA PHE A 17 -5.55 6.41 -1.99
C PHE A 17 -4.43 5.71 -2.76
N GLY A 18 -3.22 5.66 -2.20
CA GLY A 18 -2.07 5.08 -2.87
C GLY A 18 -2.23 3.58 -3.15
N TYR A 19 -2.80 2.84 -2.20
CA TYR A 19 -3.12 1.41 -2.34
C TYR A 19 -4.03 1.18 -3.54
N TRP A 20 -5.18 1.86 -3.61
CA TRP A 20 -6.14 1.69 -4.70
C TRP A 20 -5.61 2.17 -6.04
N PHE A 21 -4.90 3.31 -6.07
CA PHE A 21 -4.24 3.80 -7.27
C PHE A 21 -3.28 2.75 -7.84
N TYR A 22 -2.43 2.15 -6.99
CA TYR A 22 -1.50 1.13 -7.43
C TYR A 22 -2.21 -0.16 -7.86
N LYS A 23 -3.24 -0.61 -7.15
CA LYS A 23 -4.01 -1.81 -7.55
C LYS A 23 -4.65 -1.64 -8.93
N GLN A 24 -5.14 -0.45 -9.27
CA GLN A 24 -5.77 -0.16 -10.56
C GLN A 24 -4.77 0.07 -11.70
N THR A 25 -3.67 0.79 -11.43
CA THR A 25 -2.76 1.25 -12.49
C THR A 25 -1.48 0.44 -12.60
N LYS A 26 -1.06 -0.20 -11.49
CA LYS A 26 0.25 -0.83 -11.31
C LYS A 26 1.44 0.09 -11.62
N ASP A 27 1.24 1.42 -11.60
CA ASP A 27 2.26 2.41 -11.93
C ASP A 27 2.85 3.04 -10.65
N VAL A 28 3.89 2.39 -10.12
CA VAL A 28 4.56 2.85 -8.89
C VAL A 28 5.33 4.17 -9.10
N VAL A 29 5.80 4.45 -10.32
CA VAL A 29 6.63 5.64 -10.60
C VAL A 29 5.77 6.91 -10.56
N LYS A 30 4.59 6.87 -11.18
CA LYS A 30 3.62 7.96 -11.04
C LYS A 30 3.17 8.12 -9.60
N LEU A 31 2.90 7.02 -8.92
CA LEU A 31 2.46 7.08 -7.53
C LEU A 31 3.55 7.66 -6.60
N GLN A 32 4.80 7.27 -6.79
CA GLN A 32 5.94 7.83 -6.07
C GLN A 32 6.02 9.36 -6.26
N THR A 33 5.81 9.84 -7.48
CA THR A 33 5.81 11.26 -7.80
C THR A 33 4.66 11.99 -7.09
N LEU A 34 3.44 11.43 -7.15
CA LEU A 34 2.27 11.97 -6.45
C LEU A 34 2.45 12.01 -4.92
N LEU A 35 3.10 10.99 -4.36
CA LEU A 35 3.35 10.89 -2.93
C LEU A 35 4.65 11.56 -2.49
N ASN A 36 5.42 12.14 -3.42
CA ASN A 36 6.70 12.78 -3.16
C ASN A 36 7.67 11.90 -2.36
N HIS A 37 7.76 10.61 -2.72
CA HIS A 37 8.70 9.68 -2.12
C HIS A 37 10.01 9.64 -2.91
N SER A 38 11.13 9.44 -2.21
CA SER A 38 12.45 9.41 -2.85
C SER A 38 12.71 8.14 -3.66
N ARG A 39 12.02 7.04 -3.35
CA ARG A 39 12.21 5.75 -4.01
C ARG A 39 10.89 4.98 -4.18
N PRO A 40 10.76 4.11 -5.21
CA PRO A 40 9.57 3.29 -5.41
C PRO A 40 9.29 2.32 -4.25
N ASP A 41 10.33 1.72 -3.65
CA ASP A 41 10.19 0.76 -2.55
C ASP A 41 9.54 1.38 -1.32
N ILE A 42 9.85 2.65 -1.04
CA ILE A 42 9.20 3.42 0.04
C ILE A 42 7.70 3.54 -0.23
N THR A 43 7.32 3.77 -1.50
CA THR A 43 5.91 3.86 -1.90
C THR A 43 5.17 2.54 -1.69
N LEU A 44 5.72 1.43 -2.18
CA LEU A 44 5.09 0.10 -2.04
C LEU A 44 4.90 -0.31 -0.58
N ARG A 45 5.93 -0.07 0.25
CA ARG A 45 5.85 -0.30 1.69
C ARG A 45 4.86 0.63 2.37
N TYR A 46 4.83 1.91 2.01
CA TYR A 46 3.94 2.90 2.61
C TYR A 46 2.45 2.54 2.42
N ILE A 47 2.11 2.00 1.24
CA ILE A 47 0.73 1.62 0.88
C ILE A 47 0.37 0.17 1.26
N GLY A 48 1.30 -0.60 1.84
CA GLY A 48 1.05 -1.96 2.35
C GLY A 48 1.03 -3.08 1.29
N ILE A 49 1.44 -2.80 0.04
CA ILE A 49 1.46 -3.83 -1.02
C ILE A 49 2.49 -4.91 -0.73
N THR A 50 3.67 -4.52 -0.24
CA THR A 50 4.74 -5.47 0.09
C THR A 50 4.30 -6.47 1.15
N ASP A 51 3.55 -6.01 2.17
CA ASP A 51 3.05 -6.89 3.22
C ASP A 51 1.96 -7.83 2.68
N GLU A 52 1.07 -7.35 1.79
CA GLU A 52 0.05 -8.17 1.11
C GLU A 52 0.70 -9.27 0.26
N GLU A 53 1.73 -8.95 -0.52
CA GLU A 53 2.43 -9.89 -1.39
C GLU A 53 3.18 -10.96 -0.58
N ILE A 54 3.88 -10.56 0.48
CA ILE A 54 4.58 -11.50 1.37
C ILE A 54 3.60 -12.47 2.04
N GLU A 55 2.49 -11.96 2.57
CA GLU A 55 1.47 -12.81 3.20
C GLU A 55 0.89 -13.80 2.19
N ALA A 56 0.57 -13.34 0.97
CA ALA A 56 0.07 -14.21 -0.08
C ALA A 56 1.07 -15.32 -0.43
N ASP A 57 2.37 -15.01 -0.54
CA ASP A 57 3.41 -16.01 -0.81
C ASP A 57 3.53 -17.03 0.33
N LEU A 58 3.47 -16.58 1.59
CA LEU A 58 3.54 -17.45 2.76
C LEU A 58 2.35 -18.42 2.86
N GLN A 59 1.14 -17.99 2.48
CA GLN A 59 -0.05 -18.86 2.48
C GLN A 59 0.07 -20.05 1.51
N HIS A 60 0.87 -19.92 0.46
CA HIS A 60 1.07 -20.97 -0.55
C HIS A 60 2.38 -21.74 -0.37
N PHE A 61 3.18 -21.38 0.63
CA PHE A 61 4.45 -22.03 0.92
C PHE A 61 4.23 -23.34 1.70
N VAL A 62 4.51 -24.48 1.06
CA VAL A 62 4.51 -25.82 1.69
C VAL A 62 5.87 -26.47 1.48
N LEU A 63 6.42 -27.06 2.54
CA LEU A 63 7.73 -27.75 2.56
C LEU A 63 7.64 -29.20 2.06
#